data_AF-A0A3D2X9C1-F1
#
_entry.id   AF-A0A3D2X9C1-F1
#
_cell.length_a   1.000
_cell.length_b   1.000
_cell.length_c   1.000
_cell.angle_alpha   90.00
_cell.angle_beta   90.00
_cell.angle_gamma   90.00
#
_symmetry.space_group_name_H-M   'P 1'
#
loop_
_entity.id
_entity.type
_entity.pdbx_description
1 polymer ?
#
loop_
_entity_poly.entity_id
_entity_poly.type
_entity_poly.pdbx_seq_one_letter_code
_entity_poly.pdbx_strand_id
1 'polypeptide(L)'
;MSELDNLKNNIDLIDLSGLVPEKEPERQYYYMALCKAEVKKVADELGRPLTFNVQTFGCQMNAKDSEKLAGILETIGYEETDSEEADFVIYNTCTVRENANSRVYGRI
;
A
#
# COMPACT_ATOMS: atom_id res chain seq x y z
N MET A 1 22.18 -9.43 13.01
CA MET A 1 20.95 -8.63 13.12
C MET A 1 21.21 -7.35 12.38
N SER A 2 20.62 -7.21 11.19
CA SER A 2 20.98 -6.12 10.28
C SER A 2 20.38 -4.81 10.76
N GLU A 3 21.05 -3.69 10.49
CA GLU A 3 20.55 -2.34 10.80
C GLU A 3 19.18 -2.03 10.17
N LEU A 4 18.67 -2.88 9.26
CA LEU A 4 17.31 -2.81 8.74
C LEU A 4 16.22 -3.31 9.72
N ASP A 5 16.56 -4.15 10.71
CA ASP A 5 15.59 -4.63 11.71
C ASP A 5 15.27 -3.55 12.76
N ASN A 6 16.14 -2.53 12.90
CA ASN A 6 15.96 -1.41 13.84
C ASN A 6 15.24 -0.20 13.23
N LEU A 7 14.83 -0.28 11.96
CA LEU A 7 14.05 0.76 11.27
C LEU A 7 12.65 0.27 10.89
N LYS A 8 12.07 -0.67 11.65
CA LYS A 8 10.61 -0.72 11.83
C LYS A 8 10.23 0.39 12.82
N ASN A 9 10.50 1.64 12.41
CA ASN A 9 10.12 2.82 13.15
C ASN A 9 8.63 2.72 13.43
N ASN A 10 8.33 2.61 14.72
CA ASN A 10 7.04 2.21 15.23
C ASN A 10 6.01 3.26 14.81
N ILE A 11 5.36 3.06 13.65
CA ILE A 11 4.31 3.95 13.15
C ILE A 11 3.18 4.13 14.18
N ASP A 12 3.05 3.17 15.09
CA ASP A 12 2.12 3.22 16.23
C ASP A 12 2.51 4.26 17.29
N LEU A 13 3.71 4.82 17.24
CA LEU A 13 4.21 5.88 18.14
C LEU A 13 4.25 7.27 17.48
N ILE A 14 3.79 7.41 16.23
CA ILE A 14 3.79 8.70 15.54
C ILE A 14 2.67 9.56 16.12
N ASP A 15 3.03 10.78 16.54
CA ASP A 15 2.05 11.78 16.96
C ASP A 15 1.32 12.36 15.75
N LEU A 16 0.08 11.91 15.56
CA LEU A 16 -0.81 12.32 14.47
C LEU A 16 -1.51 13.67 14.75
N SER A 17 -1.32 14.25 15.94
CA SER A 17 -1.86 15.57 16.31
C SER A 17 -0.88 16.72 16.07
N GLY A 18 0.39 16.39 15.83
CA GLY A 18 1.45 17.34 15.55
C GLY A 18 1.46 17.90 14.12
N LEU A 19 2.50 18.68 13.82
CA LEU A 19 2.73 19.18 12.46
C LEU A 19 3.24 18.06 11.55
N VAL A 20 2.80 18.06 10.30
CA VAL A 20 3.30 17.14 9.27
C VAL A 20 4.79 17.39 9.04
N PRO A 21 5.66 16.36 9.11
CA PRO A 21 7.08 16.52 8.81
C PRO A 21 7.33 17.03 7.38
N GLU A 22 8.32 17.90 7.20
CA GLU A 22 8.65 18.46 5.88
C GLU A 22 9.58 17.56 5.05
N LYS A 23 10.36 16.70 5.72
CA LYS A 23 11.41 15.90 5.11
C LYS A 23 10.98 14.44 4.92
N GLU A 24 11.59 13.82 3.92
CA GLU A 24 11.48 12.38 3.69
C GLU A 24 12.65 11.65 4.34
N PRO A 25 12.42 10.45 4.91
CA PRO A 25 11.20 9.63 4.82
C PRO A 25 10.16 9.88 5.95
N GLU A 26 10.41 10.82 6.86
CA GLU A 26 9.53 11.03 8.03
C GLU A 26 8.10 11.38 7.63
N ARG A 27 7.94 12.18 6.57
CA ARG A 27 6.63 12.54 6.01
C ARG A 27 5.88 11.32 5.49
N GLN A 28 6.55 10.39 4.82
CA GLN A 28 5.94 9.12 4.40
C GLN A 28 5.44 8.31 5.59
N TYR A 29 6.25 8.15 6.64
CA TYR A 29 5.83 7.39 7.83
C TYR A 29 4.65 8.04 8.55
N TYR A 30 4.60 9.38 8.60
CA TYR A 30 3.47 10.12 9.14
C TYR A 30 2.16 9.78 8.40
N TYR A 31 2.17 9.81 7.07
CA TYR A 31 0.98 9.44 6.30
C TYR A 31 0.64 7.95 6.39
N MET A 32 1.63 7.06 6.48
CA MET A 32 1.37 5.63 6.72
C MET A 32 0.64 5.41 8.06
N ALA A 33 1.03 6.13 9.12
CA ALA A 33 0.36 6.05 10.41
C ALA A 33 -1.08 6.61 10.37
N LEU A 34 -1.32 7.71 9.64
CA LEU A 34 -2.68 8.22 9.40
C LEU A 34 -3.54 7.18 8.66
N CYS A 35 -3.02 6.61 7.57
CA CYS A 35 -3.73 5.57 6.83
C CYS A 35 -4.03 4.35 7.69
N LYS A 36 -3.08 3.92 8.55
CA LYS A 36 -3.29 2.80 9.48
C LYS A 36 -4.44 3.05 10.46
N ALA A 37 -4.52 4.26 11.02
CA ALA A 37 -5.60 4.63 11.92
C ALA A 37 -6.97 4.59 11.20
N GLU A 38 -7.03 5.08 9.97
CA GLU A 38 -8.27 5.06 9.18
C GLU A 38 -8.66 3.64 8.77
N VAL A 39 -7.71 2.83 8.28
CA VAL A 39 -7.93 1.42 7.92
C VAL A 39 -8.46 0.64 9.11
N LYS A 40 -7.86 0.84 10.29
CA LYS A 40 -8.34 0.21 11.53
C LYS A 40 -9.77 0.59 11.84
N LYS A 41 -10.10 1.88 11.79
CA LYS A 41 -11.45 2.37 12.07
C LYS A 41 -12.48 1.74 11.12
N VAL A 42 -12.20 1.72 9.82
CA VAL A 42 -13.10 1.12 8.82
C VAL A 42 -13.23 -0.39 9.03
N ALA A 43 -12.13 -1.09 9.33
CA ALA A 43 -12.16 -2.51 9.64
C ALA A 43 -13.01 -2.82 10.90
N ASP A 44 -12.88 -2.00 11.94
CA ASP A 44 -13.67 -2.11 13.18
C ASP A 44 -15.17 -1.84 12.90
N GLU A 45 -15.50 -0.89 12.01
CA GLU A 45 -16.88 -0.60 11.57
C GLU A 45 -17.51 -1.73 10.73
N LEU A 46 -16.71 -2.36 9.84
CA LEU A 46 -17.16 -3.47 9.00
C LEU A 46 -17.18 -4.82 9.73
N GLY A 47 -16.49 -4.93 10.86
CA GLY A 47 -16.31 -6.19 11.60
C GLY A 47 -15.43 -7.22 10.88
N ARG A 48 -14.62 -6.78 9.91
CA ARG A 48 -13.64 -7.60 9.18
C ARG A 48 -12.45 -6.75 8.71
N PRO A 49 -11.27 -7.36 8.46
CA PRO A 49 -10.17 -6.68 7.79
C PRO A 49 -10.57 -6.15 6.41
N LEU A 50 -9.94 -5.05 6.01
CA LEU A 50 -9.99 -4.57 4.63
C LEU A 50 -9.02 -5.37 3.78
N THR A 51 -9.44 -5.72 2.57
CA THR A 51 -8.67 -6.54 1.64
C THR A 51 -8.06 -5.72 0.52
N PHE A 52 -6.90 -6.14 0.02
CA PHE A 52 -6.29 -5.51 -1.15
C PHE A 52 -5.82 -6.54 -2.18
N ASN A 53 -5.74 -6.11 -3.44
CA ASN A 53 -5.19 -6.91 -4.53
C ASN A 53 -4.32 -6.04 -5.45
N VAL A 54 -3.15 -6.55 -5.86
CA VAL A 54 -2.24 -5.84 -6.77
C VAL A 54 -2.10 -6.60 -8.08
N GLN A 55 -2.68 -6.06 -9.14
CA GLN A 55 -2.56 -6.56 -10.51
C GLN A 55 -1.37 -5.91 -11.21
N THR A 56 -0.35 -6.71 -11.52
CA THR A 56 0.89 -6.22 -12.11
C THR A 56 0.92 -6.45 -13.62
N PHE A 57 1.05 -5.38 -14.41
CA PHE A 57 1.17 -5.42 -15.86
C PHE A 57 2.43 -4.67 -16.33
N GLY A 58 3.49 -5.40 -16.65
CA GLY A 58 4.67 -4.74 -17.20
C GLY A 58 5.93 -5.57 -17.04
N CYS A 59 7.00 -4.93 -16.61
CA CYS A 59 8.31 -5.55 -16.48
C CYS A 59 8.64 -5.90 -15.02
N GLN A 60 9.85 -6.42 -14.82
CA GLN A 60 10.39 -6.74 -13.49
C GLN A 60 10.41 -5.53 -12.54
N MET A 61 10.47 -4.31 -13.08
CA MET A 61 10.38 -3.10 -12.27
C MET A 61 8.98 -2.95 -11.65
N ASN A 62 7.91 -3.21 -12.41
CA ASN A 62 6.55 -3.20 -11.85
C ASN A 62 6.38 -4.29 -10.80
N ALA A 63 6.90 -5.50 -11.04
CA ALA A 63 6.83 -6.57 -10.04
C ALA A 63 7.49 -6.16 -8.71
N LYS A 64 8.71 -5.59 -8.77
CA LYS A 64 9.42 -5.08 -7.60
C LYS A 64 8.66 -3.94 -6.90
N ASP A 65 8.05 -3.04 -7.66
CA ASP A 65 7.29 -1.93 -7.07
C ASP A 65 5.97 -2.43 -6.47
N SER A 66 5.33 -3.44 -7.06
CA SER A 66 4.15 -4.12 -6.48
C SER A 66 4.48 -4.79 -5.15
N GLU A 67 5.64 -5.45 -5.01
CA GLU A 67 6.09 -6.01 -3.72
C GLU A 67 6.23 -4.93 -2.64
N LYS A 68 6.75 -3.75 -2.99
CA LYS A 68 6.82 -2.62 -2.04
C LYS A 68 5.43 -2.11 -1.67
N LEU A 69 4.53 -1.99 -2.64
CA LEU A 69 3.15 -1.54 -2.41
C LEU A 69 2.41 -2.51 -1.49
N ALA A 70 2.54 -3.82 -1.72
CA ALA A 70 1.98 -4.86 -0.86
C ALA A 70 2.49 -4.71 0.58
N GLY A 71 3.82 -4.59 0.78
CA GLY A 71 4.38 -4.41 2.11
C GLY A 71 3.89 -3.14 2.83
N ILE A 72 3.63 -2.05 2.10
CA ILE A 72 3.04 -0.82 2.67
C ILE A 72 1.59 -1.07 3.11
N LEU A 73 0.78 -1.73 2.27
CA LEU A 73 -0.63 -2.02 2.54
C LEU A 73 -0.81 -2.96 3.74
N GLU A 74 -0.01 -4.02 3.81
CA GLU A 74 0.04 -4.91 4.96
C GLU A 74 0.44 -4.16 6.24
N THR A 75 1.44 -3.28 6.15
CA THR A 75 1.93 -2.49 7.29
C THR A 75 0.83 -1.57 7.88
N ILE A 76 -0.06 -1.05 7.04
CA ILE A 76 -1.18 -0.20 7.48
C ILE A 76 -2.45 -1.00 7.83
N GLY A 77 -2.45 -2.33 7.69
CA GLY A 77 -3.51 -3.20 8.20
C GLY A 77 -4.49 -3.74 7.17
N TYR A 78 -4.20 -3.65 5.86
CA TYR A 78 -4.93 -4.43 4.86
C TYR A 78 -4.43 -5.89 4.84
N GLU A 79 -5.28 -6.80 4.37
CA GLU A 79 -4.94 -8.19 4.08
C GLU A 79 -4.95 -8.47 2.58
N GLU A 80 -3.91 -9.15 2.07
CA GLU A 80 -3.83 -9.49 0.64
C GLU A 80 -4.89 -10.54 0.27
N THR A 81 -5.51 -10.38 -0.89
CA THR A 81 -6.42 -11.36 -1.48
C THR A 81 -6.14 -11.53 -2.98
N ASP A 82 -6.41 -12.72 -3.50
CA ASP A 82 -6.36 -13.01 -4.95
C ASP A 82 -7.60 -12.50 -5.70
N SER A 83 -8.63 -12.03 -4.98
CA SER A 83 -9.87 -11.54 -5.60
C SER A 83 -9.69 -10.15 -6.22
N GLU A 84 -10.17 -9.97 -7.45
CA GLU A 84 -10.31 -8.63 -8.06
C GLU A 84 -11.49 -7.82 -7.45
N GLU A 85 -12.28 -8.41 -6.55
CA GLU A 85 -13.34 -7.73 -5.79
C GLU A 85 -12.86 -7.25 -4.40
N ALA A 86 -11.56 -7.02 -4.23
CA ALA A 86 -11.00 -6.51 -2.98
C ALA A 86 -11.49 -5.09 -2.65
N ASP A 87 -11.41 -4.69 -1.39
CA ASP A 87 -11.76 -3.33 -0.96
C ASP A 87 -10.83 -2.27 -1.57
N PHE A 88 -9.59 -2.65 -1.89
CA PHE A 88 -8.64 -1.81 -2.62
C PHE A 88 -7.86 -2.58 -3.70
N VAL A 89 -8.03 -2.20 -4.96
CA VAL A 89 -7.36 -2.85 -6.11
C VAL A 89 -6.37 -1.90 -6.77
N ILE A 90 -5.13 -2.34 -6.95
CA ILE A 90 -4.07 -1.58 -7.62
C ILE A 90 -3.71 -2.25 -8.94
N TYR A 91 -3.89 -1.53 -10.06
CA TYR A 91 -3.38 -1.93 -11.37
C TYR A 91 -2.05 -1.23 -11.64
N ASN A 92 -0.93 -1.92 -11.38
CA ASN A 92 0.41 -1.37 -11.58
C ASN A 92 0.86 -1.62 -13.03
N THR A 93 0.94 -0.56 -13.84
CA THR A 93 1.26 -0.66 -15.27
C THR A 93 2.46 0.18 -15.71
N CYS A 94 3.05 -0.14 -16.87
CA CYS A 94 4.07 0.69 -17.52
C CYS A 94 3.47 1.72 -18.47
N THR A 95 3.88 2.99 -18.37
CA THR A 95 3.47 4.06 -19.30
C THR A 95 4.10 3.92 -20.70
N VAL A 96 5.27 3.31 -20.81
CA VAL A 96 6.12 3.37 -22.02
C VAL A 96 5.87 2.28 -23.06
N ARG A 97 5.08 1.25 -22.74
CA ARG A 97 4.75 0.19 -23.71
C ARG A 97 3.27 0.27 -24.04
N GLU A 98 2.95 0.87 -25.18
CA GLU A 98 1.58 1.08 -25.71
C GLU A 98 0.70 -0.20 -25.71
N ASN A 99 1.28 -1.40 -25.68
CA ASN A 99 0.54 -2.66 -25.60
C ASN A 99 0.11 -3.11 -24.17
N ALA A 100 0.40 -2.35 -23.11
CA ALA A 100 -0.05 -2.68 -21.75
C ALA A 100 -1.44 -2.10 -21.42
N ASN A 101 -1.81 -0.96 -22.02
CA ASN A 101 -3.07 -0.27 -21.70
C ASN A 101 -4.30 -1.04 -22.20
N SER A 102 -4.22 -1.71 -23.36
CA SER A 102 -5.37 -2.42 -23.95
C SER A 102 -5.87 -3.62 -23.14
N ARG A 103 -5.07 -4.17 -22.21
CA ARG A 103 -5.49 -5.30 -21.37
C ARG A 103 -6.33 -4.88 -20.15
N VAL A 104 -6.13 -3.66 -19.65
CA VAL A 104 -6.90 -3.15 -18.49
C VAL A 104 -8.32 -2.77 -18.91
N TYR A 105 -8.49 -2.14 -20.07
CA TYR A 105 -9.82 -1.79 -20.60
C TYR A 105 -10.64 -2.99 -21.10
N GLY A 106 -10.03 -4.17 -21.27
CA GLY A 106 -10.74 -5.39 -21.72
C GLY A 106 -11.33 -6.24 -20.59
N ARG A 107 -11.16 -5.83 -19.32
CA ARG A 107 -11.65 -6.57 -18.13
C ARG A 107 -12.69 -5.81 -17.31
N ILE A 108 -13.00 -4.55 -17.66
CA ILE A 108 -14.08 -3.75 -17.04
C ILE A 108 -15.37 -3.96 -17.83
#